data_AF-A0A645F4F9-F1
#
_entry.id   AF-A0A645F4F9-F1
#
_cell.length_a   1.000
_cell.length_b   1.000
_cell.length_c   1.000
_cell.angle_alpha   90.00
_cell.angle_beta   90.00
_cell.angle_gamma   90.00
#
_symmetry.space_group_name_H-M   'P 1'
#
loop_
_entity.id
_entity.type
_entity.pdbx_description
1 polymer ?
#
loop_
_entity_poly.entity_id
_entity_poly.type
_entity_poly.pdbx_seq_one_letter_code
_entity_poly.pdbx_strand_id
1 'polypeptide(L)'
;MLPSAGTIILELTLDPSLVTIVNIDKWGAILNYSYIPADERDAKHHRQLLEQYGISDAKAYMSQFYPQIKRKIIDSWSRLFDDSIVLGSNKSYGNVWEVKKEWVTRIIR
;
A
#
# COMPACT_ATOMS: atom_id res chain seq x y z
N MET A 1 -14.78 -3.93 -0.24
CA MET A 1 -16.13 -3.57 -0.73
C MET A 1 -17.10 -4.63 -0.26
N LEU A 2 -18.29 -4.25 0.18
CA LEU A 2 -19.37 -5.20 0.44
C LEU A 2 -20.03 -5.56 -0.91
N PRO A 3 -20.40 -6.82 -1.17
CA PRO A 3 -21.13 -7.17 -2.39
C PRO A 3 -22.44 -6.38 -2.45
N SER A 4 -22.70 -5.72 -3.57
CA SER A 4 -24.01 -5.10 -3.89
C SER A 4 -24.86 -6.07 -4.71
N ALA A 5 -26.16 -5.81 -4.81
CA ALA A 5 -27.05 -6.61 -5.65
C ALA A 5 -26.52 -6.68 -7.09
N GLY A 6 -26.34 -7.90 -7.62
CA GLY A 6 -25.76 -8.16 -8.93
C GLY A 6 -24.23 -8.30 -8.95
N THR A 7 -23.55 -8.27 -7.80
CA THR A 7 -22.11 -8.55 -7.71
C THR A 7 -21.83 -10.01 -7.99
N ILE A 8 -20.94 -10.27 -8.95
CA ILE A 8 -20.43 -11.61 -9.23
C ILE A 8 -19.02 -11.74 -8.64
N ILE A 9 -18.78 -12.78 -7.85
CA ILE A 9 -17.46 -13.09 -7.29
C ILE A 9 -16.93 -14.34 -7.98
N LEU A 10 -15.72 -14.22 -8.54
CA LEU A 10 -14.98 -15.35 -9.11
C LEU A 10 -14.01 -15.88 -8.05
N GLU A 11 -14.12 -17.17 -7.74
CA GLU A 11 -13.10 -17.89 -6.98
C GLU A 11 -12.07 -18.44 -7.97
N LEU A 12 -10.79 -18.15 -7.72
CA LEU A 12 -9.69 -18.54 -8.58
C LEU A 12 -8.76 -19.52 -7.85
N THR A 13 -8.30 -20.55 -8.56
CA THR A 13 -7.19 -21.42 -8.14
C THR A 13 -6.07 -21.31 -9.17
N LEU A 14 -4.90 -20.89 -8.71
CA LEU A 14 -3.72 -20.64 -9.53
C LEU A 14 -2.45 -20.82 -8.69
N ASP A 15 -1.30 -20.85 -9.35
CA ASP A 15 0.00 -20.92 -8.68
C ASP A 15 0.22 -19.67 -7.79
N PRO A 16 0.50 -19.83 -6.49
CA PRO A 16 0.76 -18.71 -5.58
C PRO A 16 1.88 -17.77 -6.05
N SER A 17 2.86 -18.25 -6.82
CA SER A 17 3.94 -17.42 -7.38
C SER A 17 3.45 -16.37 -8.39
N LEU A 18 2.23 -16.54 -8.93
CA LEU A 18 1.59 -15.56 -9.81
C LEU A 18 0.87 -14.44 -9.04
N VAL A 19 0.78 -14.56 -7.71
CA VAL A 19 0.07 -13.61 -6.85
C VAL A 19 1.07 -12.63 -6.23
N THR A 20 0.95 -11.36 -6.60
CA THR A 20 1.67 -10.28 -5.93
C THR A 20 0.89 -9.81 -4.72
N ILE A 21 1.42 -10.10 -3.53
CA ILE A 21 0.84 -9.69 -2.26
C ILE A 21 1.18 -8.23 -1.99
N VAL A 22 0.15 -7.43 -1.68
CA VAL A 22 0.31 -6.01 -1.35
C VAL A 22 -0.44 -5.73 -0.06
N ASN A 23 0.28 -5.29 0.99
CA ASN A 23 -0.33 -4.88 2.24
C ASN A 23 -1.27 -3.67 2.02
N ILE A 24 -2.50 -3.75 2.54
CA ILE A 24 -3.56 -2.77 2.29
C ILE A 24 -3.19 -1.39 2.86
N ASP A 25 -2.63 -1.36 4.06
CA ASP A 25 -2.33 -0.12 4.78
C ASP A 25 -1.09 0.58 4.20
N LYS A 26 -0.05 -0.18 3.82
CA LYS A 26 1.10 0.35 3.06
C LYS A 26 0.67 0.94 1.72
N TRP A 27 -0.21 0.23 1.00
CA TRP A 27 -0.74 0.75 -0.26
C TRP A 27 -1.56 2.02 -0.04
N GLY A 28 -2.41 2.05 1.00
CA GLY A 28 -3.14 3.23 1.41
C GLY A 28 -2.22 4.42 1.74
N ALA A 29 -1.07 4.18 2.38
CA ALA A 29 -0.08 5.21 2.63
C ALA A 29 0.46 5.82 1.32
N ILE A 30 0.81 4.98 0.33
CA ILE A 30 1.28 5.44 -0.98
C ILE A 30 0.21 6.28 -1.69
N LEU A 31 -1.04 5.80 -1.72
CA LEU A 31 -2.16 6.53 -2.32
C LEU A 31 -2.40 7.90 -1.66
N ASN A 32 -2.12 8.01 -0.37
CA ASN A 32 -2.22 9.25 0.40
C ASN A 32 -0.91 10.07 0.43
N TYR A 33 0.06 9.74 -0.43
CA TYR A 33 1.38 10.37 -0.49
C TYR A 33 2.15 10.37 0.85
N SER A 34 1.88 9.38 1.69
CA SER A 34 2.40 9.28 3.06
C SER A 34 3.70 8.48 3.11
N TYR A 35 4.51 8.76 4.12
CA TYR A 35 5.73 8.00 4.41
C TYR A 35 5.40 6.62 4.98
N ILE A 36 6.09 5.57 4.53
CA ILE A 36 6.03 4.24 5.14
C ILE A 36 7.19 4.09 6.11
N PRO A 37 7.00 4.16 7.44
CA PRO A 37 8.09 4.04 8.40
C PRO A 37 8.67 2.61 8.44
N ALA A 38 9.98 2.50 8.67
CA ALA A 38 10.64 1.20 8.87
C ALA A 38 10.34 0.62 10.26
N ASP A 39 10.25 1.48 11.27
CA ASP A 39 9.91 1.14 12.65
C ASP A 39 9.33 2.36 13.38
N GLU A 40 8.99 2.20 14.67
CA GLU A 40 8.44 3.29 15.49
C GLU A 40 9.39 4.48 15.67
N ARG A 41 10.71 4.24 15.70
CA ARG A 41 11.71 5.32 15.86
C ARG A 41 11.79 6.14 14.58
N ASP A 42 11.82 5.48 13.43
CA ASP A 42 11.77 6.12 12.11
C ASP A 42 10.46 6.91 11.94
N ALA A 43 9.32 6.35 12.37
CA ALA A 43 8.03 7.05 12.37
C ALA A 43 8.07 8.32 13.23
N LYS A 44 8.68 8.25 14.41
CA LYS A 44 8.82 9.40 15.31
C LYS A 44 9.72 10.48 14.73
N HIS A 45 10.88 10.10 14.18
CA HIS A 45 11.80 11.06 13.55
C HIS A 45 11.15 11.76 12.35
N HIS A 46 10.42 11.02 11.51
CA HIS A 46 9.72 11.60 10.37
C HIS A 46 8.62 12.56 10.81
N ARG A 47 7.85 12.23 11.85
CA ARG A 47 6.84 13.11 12.42
C ARG A 47 7.42 14.42 12.97
N GLN A 48 8.51 14.32 13.74
CA GLN A 48 9.20 15.50 14.28
C GLN A 48 9.72 16.42 13.17
N LEU A 49 10.24 15.84 12.07
CA LEU A 49 10.64 16.61 10.90
C LEU A 49 9.46 17.40 10.34
N LEU A 50 8.32 16.75 10.08
CA LEU A 50 7.12 17.40 9.55
C LEU A 50 6.58 18.50 10.48
N GLU A 51 6.60 18.26 11.80
CA GLU A 51 6.20 19.22 12.83
C GLU A 51 7.07 20.48 12.81
N GLN A 52 8.39 20.35 12.69
CA GLN A 52 9.32 21.49 12.59
C GLN A 52 9.02 22.39 11.39
N TYR A 53 8.59 21.80 10.27
CA TYR A 53 8.22 22.55 9.06
C TYR A 53 6.74 22.98 9.04
N GLY A 54 5.90 22.50 9.97
CA GLY A 54 4.46 22.78 9.98
C GLY A 54 3.73 22.27 8.73
N ILE A 55 4.12 21.09 8.23
CA ILE A 55 3.56 20.50 7.00
C ILE A 55 3.11 19.05 7.22
N SER A 56 2.30 18.55 6.29
CA SER A 56 1.97 17.12 6.18
C SER A 56 2.78 16.45 5.07
N ASP A 57 2.81 15.11 5.06
CA ASP A 57 3.41 14.34 3.97
C ASP A 57 2.87 14.73 2.60
N ALA A 58 1.54 14.77 2.45
CA ALA A 58 0.91 15.16 1.19
C ALA A 58 1.31 16.58 0.75
N LYS A 59 1.42 17.52 1.70
CA LYS A 59 1.90 18.89 1.40
C LYS A 59 3.38 18.88 0.99
N ALA A 60 4.23 18.10 1.67
CA ALA A 60 5.63 17.95 1.33
C ALA A 60 5.82 17.32 -0.06
N TYR A 61 4.99 16.33 -0.41
CA TYR A 61 5.04 15.62 -1.69
C TYR A 61 4.55 16.48 -2.87
N MET A 62 3.45 17.20 -2.69
CA MET A 62 2.83 18.00 -3.77
C MET A 62 3.56 19.32 -4.03
N SER A 63 4.29 19.83 -3.04
CA SER A 63 5.02 21.09 -3.16
C SER A 63 6.43 20.92 -3.74
N GLN A 64 6.93 21.97 -4.40
CA GLN A 64 8.34 22.07 -4.81
C GLN A 64 9.27 22.55 -3.69
N PHE A 65 8.74 23.05 -2.58
CA PHE A 65 9.53 23.64 -1.48
C PHE A 65 10.26 22.61 -0.62
N TYR A 66 9.86 21.34 -0.66
CA TYR A 66 10.39 20.29 0.21
C TYR A 66 10.95 19.09 -0.57
N PRO A 67 11.89 19.29 -1.51
CA PRO A 67 12.36 18.23 -2.39
C PRO A 67 13.01 17.07 -1.63
N GLN A 68 13.69 17.35 -0.51
CA GLN A 68 14.32 16.33 0.32
C GLN A 68 13.30 15.46 1.06
N ILE A 69 12.25 16.07 1.61
CA ILE A 69 11.18 15.34 2.33
C ILE A 69 10.38 14.51 1.32
N LYS A 70 10.05 15.08 0.15
CA LYS A 70 9.42 14.36 -0.95
C LYS A 70 10.23 13.14 -1.38
N ARG A 71 11.55 13.29 -1.54
CA ARG A 71 12.44 12.17 -1.88
C ARG A 71 12.36 11.08 -0.81
N LYS A 72 12.46 11.45 0.47
CA LYS A 72 12.35 10.51 1.60
C LYS A 72 11.01 9.75 1.61
N ILE A 73 9.90 10.42 1.29
CA ILE A 73 8.58 9.79 1.12
C ILE A 73 8.62 8.75 0.01
N ILE A 74 9.09 9.12 -1.19
CA ILE A 74 9.15 8.23 -2.35
C ILE A 74 10.05 7.03 -2.08
N ASP A 75 11.24 7.25 -1.50
CA ASP A 75 12.20 6.19 -1.23
C ASP A 75 11.63 5.15 -0.25
N SER A 76 10.77 5.59 0.68
CA SER A 76 10.08 4.70 1.62
C SER A 76 9.08 3.74 0.95
N TRP A 77 8.58 4.05 -0.25
CA TRP A 77 7.56 3.23 -0.91
C TRP A 77 8.10 1.88 -1.39
N SER A 78 9.41 1.74 -1.55
CA SER A 78 10.06 0.43 -1.76
C SER A 78 9.73 -0.58 -0.66
N ARG A 79 9.45 -0.10 0.57
CA ARG A 79 9.05 -0.91 1.75
C ARG A 79 7.68 -1.56 1.61
N LEU A 80 6.91 -1.23 0.56
CA LEU A 80 5.64 -1.89 0.23
C LEU A 80 5.80 -3.41 0.19
N PHE A 81 6.90 -3.88 -0.40
CA PHE A 81 7.22 -5.29 -0.62
C PHE A 81 8.15 -5.90 0.43
N ASP A 82 8.44 -5.16 1.51
CA ASP A 82 9.24 -5.67 2.63
C ASP A 82 8.32 -6.24 3.71
N ASP A 83 8.22 -7.57 3.77
CA ASP A 83 7.34 -8.28 4.70
C ASP A 83 7.75 -8.14 6.18
N SER A 84 8.99 -7.70 6.46
CA SER A 84 9.43 -7.44 7.83
C SER A 84 8.84 -6.14 8.41
N ILE A 85 8.43 -5.22 7.54
CA ILE A 85 7.83 -3.94 7.91
C ILE A 85 6.33 -4.12 7.98
N VAL A 86 5.74 -3.93 9.17
CA VAL A 86 4.28 -3.99 9.36
C VAL A 86 3.76 -2.56 9.56
N LEU A 87 2.87 -2.14 8.67
CA LEU A 87 2.11 -0.90 8.82
C LEU A 87 0.64 -1.25 8.97
N GLY A 88 -0.01 -0.77 10.02
CA GLY A 88 -1.43 -1.04 10.25
C GLY A 88 -1.73 -2.52 10.50
N SER A 89 -2.60 -3.09 9.69
CA SER A 89 -3.06 -4.47 9.79
C SER A 89 -2.25 -5.43 8.92
N ASN A 90 -2.32 -6.73 9.24
CA ASN A 90 -1.71 -7.78 8.40
C ASN A 90 -2.62 -8.23 7.24
N LYS A 91 -3.48 -7.34 6.75
CA LYS A 91 -4.38 -7.62 5.62
C LYS A 91 -3.71 -7.21 4.32
N SER A 92 -3.88 -8.03 3.29
CA SER A 92 -3.26 -7.82 1.99
C SER A 92 -4.23 -8.10 0.85
N TYR A 93 -4.02 -7.42 -0.27
CA TYR A 93 -4.59 -7.78 -1.56
C TYR A 93 -3.70 -8.81 -2.25
N GLY A 94 -4.31 -9.82 -2.86
CA GLY A 94 -3.66 -10.69 -3.83
C GLY A 94 -3.90 -10.15 -5.23
N ASN A 95 -2.87 -9.61 -5.85
CA ASN A 95 -2.95 -9.03 -7.19
C ASN A 95 -2.43 -10.04 -8.21
N VAL A 96 -3.12 -10.13 -9.34
CA VAL A 96 -2.73 -10.96 -10.49
C VAL A 96 -2.70 -10.10 -11.74
N TRP A 97 -1.79 -10.39 -12.67
CA TRP A 97 -1.63 -9.58 -13.89
C TRP A 97 -2.76 -9.82 -14.91
N GLU A 98 -3.27 -11.03 -14.97
CA GLU A 98 -4.34 -11.46 -15.85
C GLU A 98 -5.30 -12.37 -15.11
N VAL A 99 -6.44 -12.70 -15.71
CA VAL A 99 -7.34 -13.74 -15.22
C VAL A 99 -7.61 -14.71 -16.35
N LYS A 100 -7.26 -15.98 -16.16
CA LYS A 100 -7.51 -17.05 -17.14
C LYS A 100 -8.76 -17.84 -16.78
N LYS A 101 -9.47 -18.30 -17.81
CA LYS A 101 -10.74 -19.02 -17.65
C LYS A 101 -10.54 -20.32 -16.86
N GLU A 102 -9.43 -21.01 -17.13
CA GLU A 102 -9.03 -22.25 -16.47
C GLU A 102 -8.74 -22.09 -14.97
N TRP A 103 -8.50 -20.87 -14.47
CA TRP A 103 -8.31 -20.61 -13.04
C TRP A 103 -9.63 -20.51 -12.29
N VAL A 104 -10.75 -20.25 -12.97
CA VAL A 104 -12.04 -20.04 -12.31
C VAL A 104 -12.61 -21.37 -11.83
N THR A 105 -12.63 -21.57 -10.51
CA THR A 105 -13.17 -22.79 -9.89
C THR A 105 -14.62 -22.63 -9.46
N ARG A 106 -15.06 -21.40 -9.14
CA ARG A 106 -16.43 -21.12 -8.72
C ARG A 106 -16.86 -19.71 -9.11
N ILE A 107 -18.15 -19.57 -9.41
CA ILE A 107 -18.82 -18.28 -9.66
C ILE A 107 -19.92 -18.13 -8.60
N ILE A 108 -19.79 -17.11 -7.75
CA ILE A 108 -20.74 -16.79 -6.68
C ILE A 108 -21.55 -15.57 -7.13
N ARG A 109 -22.87 -15.61 -6.95
CA ARG A 109 -23.82 -14.58 -7.39
C ARG A 109 -24.53 -13.95 -6.20
#